data_AF-A0A1G3P9R9-F1
#
_entry.id   AF-A0A1G3P9R9-F1
#
_cell.length_a   1.000
_cell.length_b   1.000
_cell.length_c   1.000
_cell.angle_alpha   90.00
_cell.angle_beta   90.00
_cell.angle_gamma   90.00
#
_symmetry.space_group_name_H-M   'P 1'
#
loop_
_entity.id
_entity.type
_entity.pdbx_description
1 polymer ?
#
loop_
_entity_poly.entity_id
_entity_poly.type
_entity_poly.pdbx_seq_one_letter_code
_entity_poly.pdbx_strand_id
1 'polypeptide(L)'
;MNDVENYIKKRSKNNSNFEAMVEKEYENLKLGYIIKELREKENMTQDELALKLQTTKSAISRLENHTENIRIITLERIAEVFNKKLHISIQ
;
A
#
# COMPACT_ATOMS: atom_id res chain seq x y z
N MET A 1 13.47 -14.61 -8.54
CA MET A 1 13.36 -13.24 -9.05
C MET A 1 12.42 -13.27 -10.23
N ASN A 2 11.33 -12.51 -10.14
CA ASN A 2 10.28 -12.48 -11.16
C ASN A 2 10.80 -11.85 -12.47
N ASP A 3 10.28 -12.28 -13.62
CA ASP A 3 10.63 -11.72 -14.94
C ASP A 3 10.45 -10.19 -15.01
N VAL A 4 9.46 -9.68 -14.28
CA VAL A 4 9.19 -8.25 -14.12
C VAL A 4 10.34 -7.51 -13.43
N GLU A 5 10.91 -8.06 -12.36
CA GLU A 5 12.02 -7.44 -11.62
C GLU A 5 13.28 -7.34 -12.48
N ASN A 6 13.55 -8.39 -13.26
CA ASN A 6 14.67 -8.43 -14.18
C ASN A 6 14.52 -7.40 -15.30
N TYR A 7 13.31 -7.25 -15.84
CA TYR A 7 13.00 -6.25 -16.85
C TYR A 7 13.16 -4.81 -16.32
N ILE A 8 12.61 -4.53 -15.14
CA ILE A 8 12.75 -3.24 -14.47
C ILE A 8 14.24 -2.91 -14.29
N LYS A 9 15.03 -3.82 -13.70
CA LYS A 9 16.48 -3.62 -13.50
C LYS A 9 17.22 -3.34 -14.81
N LYS A 10 16.91 -4.07 -15.87
CA LYS A 10 17.58 -3.90 -17.18
C LYS A 10 17.23 -2.55 -17.82
N ARG A 11 15.98 -2.10 -17.68
CA ARG A 11 15.49 -0.87 -18.31
C ARG A 11 15.86 0.39 -17.53
N SER A 12 15.83 0.35 -16.19
CA SER A 12 16.24 1.47 -15.33
C SER A 12 17.71 1.86 -15.55
N LYS A 13 18.61 0.88 -15.71
CA LYS A 13 20.04 1.12 -15.98
C LYS A 13 20.32 2.02 -17.19
N ASN A 14 19.42 2.03 -18.18
CA ASN A 14 19.61 2.73 -19.45
C ASN A 14 18.68 3.95 -19.59
N ASN A 15 17.84 4.25 -18.59
CA ASN A 15 16.84 5.32 -18.68
C ASN A 15 16.47 5.85 -17.29
N SER A 16 17.09 6.96 -16.91
CA SER A 16 16.87 7.62 -15.62
C SER A 16 15.43 8.12 -15.42
N ASN A 17 14.72 8.48 -16.51
CA ASN A 17 13.31 8.89 -16.41
C ASN A 17 12.42 7.68 -16.09
N PHE A 18 12.71 6.52 -16.70
CA PHE A 18 12.02 5.27 -16.38
C PHE A 18 12.30 4.83 -14.94
N GLU A 19 13.54 4.97 -14.46
CA GLU A 19 13.90 4.67 -13.07
C GLU A 19 13.10 5.52 -12.08
N ALA A 20 13.07 6.85 -12.28
CA ALA A 20 12.30 7.76 -11.44
C ALA A 20 10.79 7.46 -11.46
N MET A 21 10.23 7.09 -12.61
CA MET A 21 8.82 6.66 -12.71
C MET A 21 8.56 5.38 -11.92
N VAL A 22 9.43 4.37 -12.04
CA VAL A 22 9.29 3.11 -11.30
C VAL A 22 9.38 3.35 -9.81
N GLU A 23 10.32 4.17 -9.34
CA GLU A 23 10.48 4.48 -7.93
C GLU A 23 9.25 5.19 -7.35
N LYS A 24 8.71 6.17 -8.08
CA LYS A 24 7.47 6.86 -7.71
C LYS A 24 6.28 5.90 -7.60
N GLU A 25 6.12 5.01 -8.58
CA GLU A 25 5.06 3.99 -8.54
C GLU A 25 5.28 2.99 -7.40
N TYR A 26 6.53 2.64 -7.09
CA TYR A 26 6.85 1.75 -5.97
C TYR A 26 6.44 2.34 -4.63
N GLU A 27 6.73 3.62 -4.39
CA GLU A 27 6.33 4.31 -3.16
C GLU A 27 4.79 4.45 -3.06
N ASN A 28 4.09 4.67 -4.17
CA ASN A 28 2.61 4.64 -4.19
C ASN A 28 2.08 3.26 -3.77
N LEU A 29 2.62 2.18 -4.33
CA LEU A 29 2.18 0.81 -4.05
C LEU A 29 2.50 0.35 -2.63
N LYS A 30 3.60 0.84 -2.06
CA LYS A 30 4.12 0.43 -0.74
C LYS A 30 3.10 0.58 0.37
N LEU A 31 2.35 1.69 0.40
CA LEU A 31 1.33 1.91 1.44
C LEU A 31 0.20 0.88 1.36
N GLY A 32 -0.32 0.63 0.16
CA GLY A 32 -1.41 -0.33 -0.06
C GLY A 32 -0.98 -1.75 0.25
N TYR A 33 0.28 -2.08 -0.10
CA TYR A 33 0.91 -3.34 0.24
C TYR A 33 1.04 -3.54 1.76
N ILE A 34 1.47 -2.51 2.52
CA ILE A 34 1.57 -2.58 3.98
C ILE A 34 0.19 -2.87 4.61
N ILE A 35 -0.87 -2.20 4.15
CA ILE A 35 -2.23 -2.42 4.65
C ILE A 35 -2.67 -3.86 4.37
N LYS A 36 -2.41 -4.35 3.15
CA LYS A 36 -2.72 -5.72 2.74
C LYS A 36 -1.96 -6.75 3.59
N GLU A 37 -0.66 -6.54 3.82
CA GLU A 37 0.16 -7.41 4.65
C GLU A 37 -0.35 -7.48 6.10
N LEU A 38 -0.71 -6.33 6.70
CA LEU A 38 -1.28 -6.30 8.06
C LEU A 38 -2.57 -7.12 8.13
N ARG A 39 -3.44 -6.94 7.13
CA ARG A 39 -4.70 -7.69 7.02
C ARG A 39 -4.45 -9.21 6.91
N GLU A 40 -3.53 -9.61 6.05
CA GLU A 40 -3.20 -11.02 5.82
C GLU A 40 -2.50 -11.68 7.01
N LYS A 41 -1.65 -10.94 7.74
CA LYS A 41 -1.02 -11.42 8.98
C LYS A 41 -2.04 -11.74 10.08
N GLU A 42 -3.15 -11.01 10.11
CA GLU A 42 -4.28 -11.27 11.02
C GLU A 42 -5.32 -12.25 10.45
N ASN A 43 -5.04 -12.87 9.29
CA ASN A 43 -5.95 -13.77 8.57
C ASN A 43 -7.32 -13.16 8.25
N MET A 44 -7.38 -11.85 8.02
CA MET A 44 -8.62 -11.14 7.70
C MET A 44 -8.87 -11.07 6.19
N THR A 45 -10.13 -11.15 5.79
CA THR A 45 -10.61 -10.81 4.45
C THR A 45 -10.81 -9.29 4.30
N GLN A 46 -10.87 -8.81 3.07
CA GLN A 46 -11.17 -7.39 2.81
C GLN A 46 -12.56 -6.98 3.35
N ASP A 47 -13.52 -7.91 3.38
CA ASP A 47 -14.86 -7.69 3.94
C ASP A 47 -14.80 -7.53 5.46
N GLU A 48 -14.02 -8.36 6.16
CA GLU A 48 -13.86 -8.26 7.62
C GLU A 48 -13.16 -6.97 8.05
N LEU A 49 -12.11 -6.56 7.32
CA LEU A 49 -11.48 -5.27 7.56
C LEU A 49 -12.45 -4.10 7.27
N ALA A 50 -13.28 -4.22 6.23
CA ALA A 50 -14.28 -3.22 5.91
C ALA A 50 -15.31 -3.05 7.04
N LEU A 51 -15.77 -4.16 7.64
CA LEU A 51 -16.69 -4.14 8.78
C LEU A 51 -16.07 -3.42 9.98
N LYS A 52 -14.81 -3.72 10.32
CA LYS A 52 -14.08 -3.06 11.43
C LYS A 52 -13.90 -1.57 11.19
N LEU A 53 -13.64 -1.18 9.95
CA LEU A 53 -13.46 0.23 9.55
C LEU A 53 -14.78 0.93 9.16
N GLN A 54 -15.93 0.28 9.34
CA GLN A 54 -17.25 0.81 8.97
C GLN A 54 -17.24 1.40 7.55
N THR A 55 -16.75 0.62 6.59
CA THR A 55 -16.62 1.00 5.19
C THR A 55 -17.01 -0.18 4.28
N THR A 56 -16.75 -0.07 2.99
CA THR A 56 -17.08 -1.13 2.01
C THR A 56 -15.85 -1.94 1.63
N LYS A 57 -16.06 -3.19 1.20
CA LYS A 57 -15.01 -4.03 0.57
C LYS A 57 -14.29 -3.29 -0.56
N SER A 58 -15.05 -2.58 -1.39
CA SER A 58 -14.51 -1.79 -2.50
C SER A 58 -13.63 -0.64 -2.03
N ALA A 59 -13.92 -0.04 -0.87
CA ALA A 59 -13.04 0.95 -0.26
C ALA A 59 -11.73 0.31 0.23
N ILE A 60 -11.79 -0.84 0.90
CA ILE A 60 -10.58 -1.58 1.32
C ILE A 60 -9.74 -2.00 0.10
N SER A 61 -10.37 -2.54 -0.93
CA SER A 61 -9.68 -2.90 -2.18
C SER A 61 -9.00 -1.70 -2.84
N ARG A 62 -9.65 -0.53 -2.85
CA ARG A 62 -8.99 0.71 -3.30
C ARG A 62 -7.81 1.10 -2.39
N LEU A 63 -7.96 1.02 -1.06
CA LEU A 63 -6.87 1.32 -0.14
C LEU A 63 -5.65 0.40 -0.32
N GLU A 64 -5.87 -0.87 -0.66
CA GLU A 64 -4.79 -1.84 -0.87
C GLU A 64 -4.12 -1.74 -2.24
N ASN A 65 -4.83 -1.26 -3.26
CA ASN A 65 -4.36 -1.28 -4.65
C ASN A 65 -4.15 0.11 -5.30
N HIS A 66 -4.74 1.18 -4.75
CA HIS A 66 -4.78 2.53 -5.32
C HIS A 66 -4.77 3.61 -4.21
N THR A 67 -3.59 3.95 -3.69
CA THR A 67 -3.39 4.71 -2.44
C THR A 67 -3.27 6.22 -2.60
N GLU A 68 -3.45 6.75 -3.81
CA GLU A 68 -3.06 8.12 -4.17
C GLU A 68 -3.76 9.23 -3.35
N ASN A 69 -4.83 8.93 -2.61
CA ASN A 69 -5.59 9.90 -1.82
C ASN A 69 -6.13 9.33 -0.49
N ILE A 70 -5.27 8.67 0.29
CA ILE A 70 -5.67 8.19 1.62
C ILE A 70 -5.62 9.32 2.65
N ARG A 71 -6.73 9.51 3.38
CA ARG A 71 -6.80 10.47 4.49
C ARG A 71 -6.03 9.95 5.71
N ILE A 72 -5.35 10.83 6.44
CA ILE A 72 -4.62 10.49 7.67
C ILE A 72 -5.52 9.77 8.68
N ILE A 73 -6.75 10.26 8.89
CA ILE A 73 -7.74 9.61 9.78
C ILE A 73 -8.04 8.16 9.39
N THR A 74 -7.96 7.82 8.10
CA THR A 74 -8.12 6.43 7.66
C THR A 74 -6.93 5.58 8.08
N LEU A 75 -5.71 6.13 7.99
CA LEU A 75 -4.50 5.44 8.45
C LEU A 75 -4.47 5.26 9.97
N GLU A 76 -4.97 6.24 10.74
CA GLU A 76 -5.11 6.11 12.19
C GLU A 76 -6.06 4.98 12.56
N ARG A 77 -7.25 4.92 11.94
CA ARG A 77 -8.22 3.84 12.17
C ARG A 77 -7.69 2.47 11.76
N ILE A 78 -6.92 2.39 10.67
CA ILE A 78 -6.22 1.16 10.29
C ILE A 78 -5.21 0.76 11.37
N ALA A 79 -4.40 1.71 11.85
CA ALA A 79 -3.44 1.45 12.91
C ALA A 79 -4.12 0.94 14.19
N GLU A 80 -5.26 1.54 14.58
CA GLU A 80 -6.07 1.09 15.71
C GLU A 80 -6.58 -0.35 15.54
N VAL A 81 -7.13 -0.69 14.37
CA VAL A 81 -7.62 -2.05 14.06
C VAL A 81 -6.53 -3.11 14.24
N PHE A 82 -5.28 -2.76 13.89
CA PHE A 82 -4.12 -3.66 13.98
C PHE A 82 -3.27 -3.46 15.24
N ASN A 83 -3.75 -2.67 16.21
CA ASN A 83 -3.04 -2.33 17.44
C ASN A 83 -1.59 -1.83 17.18
N LYS A 84 -1.44 -0.93 16.20
CA LYS A 84 -0.19 -0.27 15.81
C LYS A 84 -0.26 1.22 16.12
N LYS A 85 0.88 1.89 16.01
CA LYS A 85 1.01 3.34 16.11
C LYS A 85 1.35 3.92 14.74
N LEU A 86 0.62 4.93 14.31
CA LEU A 86 0.94 5.69 13.11
C LEU A 86 2.09 6.66 13.41
N HIS A 87 3.15 6.61 12.62
CA HIS A 87 4.25 7.57 12.66
C HIS A 87 4.38 8.22 11.28
N ILE A 88 4.30 9.54 11.24
CA ILE A 88 4.44 10.34 10.01
C ILE A 88 5.65 11.26 10.20
N SER A 89 6.53 11.29 9.20
CA SER A 89 7.66 12.20 9.15
C SER A 89 7.79 12.77 7.74
N ILE A 90 8.30 13.99 7.64
CA ILE A 90 8.65 14.66 6.38
C ILE A 90 10.17 14.79 6.39
N GLN A 91 10.82 14.35 5.32
CA GLN A 91 12.27 14.37 5.14
C GLN A 91 12.68 15.39 4.08
#